data_AF-A0AAV3QB61-F1
#
_entry.id   AF-A0AAV3QB61-F1
#
_cell.length_a   1.000
_cell.length_b   1.000
_cell.length_c   1.000
_cell.angle_alpha   90.00
_cell.angle_beta   90.00
_cell.angle_gamma   90.00
#
_symmetry.space_group_name_H-M   'P 1'
#
loop_
_entity.id
_entity.type
_entity.pdbx_description
1 polymer ?
#
loop_
_entity_poly.entity_id
_entity_poly.type
_entity_poly.pdbx_seq_one_letter_code
_entity_poly.pdbx_strand_id
1 'polypeptide(L)'
;MKARHLFARRAMNLTSFCDVGKLRTCYFDHITENVTLDLFKQLRVVRALYLSYCGLEEVPEEIGNLIHLRTLDLSYNLRLRKLINLQRLKQFPVEMGKSNLGMVKNLSNLGGDLDIMFNSAYSDEVDAEDAKLTSKIHITDLSFNFHHFEVTNDVFEALQAPQSVQLLCIRNFIGKRFLPNWLTSLGNLRELRLFYATEALSIPPLGKLPSLEKLYIMYFSALRSIGRELLGDRIQQQQQASGCCFPQTIDTTTLQVPKVARMG
;
A
#
# COMPACT_ATOMS: atom_id res chain seq x y z
N MET A 1 -23.84 -28.73 5.81
CA MET A 1 -23.29 -28.11 4.59
C MET A 1 -21.83 -27.71 4.84
N LYS A 2 -20.88 -27.99 3.92
CA LYS A 2 -19.43 -27.68 4.08
C LYS A 2 -19.06 -26.30 3.53
N ALA A 3 -19.79 -25.25 3.91
CA ALA A 3 -19.49 -23.90 3.44
C ALA A 3 -18.14 -23.43 4.00
N ARG A 4 -17.29 -22.86 3.14
CA ARG A 4 -16.00 -22.22 3.53
C ARG A 4 -15.98 -20.72 3.24
N HIS A 5 -16.96 -20.24 2.48
CA HIS A 5 -17.09 -18.87 2.07
C HIS A 5 -18.51 -18.44 2.42
N LEU A 6 -18.62 -17.28 3.06
CA LEU A 6 -19.88 -16.70 3.47
C LEU A 6 -19.99 -15.29 2.88
N PHE A 7 -21.15 -14.98 2.32
CA PHE A 7 -21.54 -13.64 1.94
C PHE A 7 -22.83 -13.29 2.70
N ALA A 8 -22.77 -12.26 3.53
CA ALA A 8 -23.86 -11.86 4.41
C ALA A 8 -24.18 -10.37 4.21
N ARG A 9 -25.44 -10.09 3.84
CA ARG A 9 -25.97 -8.74 3.60
C ARG A 9 -26.80 -8.17 4.74
N ARG A 10 -26.96 -8.91 5.84
CA ARG A 10 -27.71 -8.54 7.04
C ARG A 10 -27.15 -9.26 8.26
N ALA A 11 -27.35 -8.69 9.45
CA ALA A 11 -27.14 -9.39 10.71
C ALA A 11 -28.09 -10.60 10.78
N MET A 12 -27.55 -11.78 10.57
CA MET A 12 -28.23 -13.06 10.77
C MET A 12 -27.47 -13.82 11.84
N ASN A 13 -28.15 -14.65 12.63
CA ASN A 13 -27.46 -15.58 13.52
C ASN A 13 -26.77 -16.66 12.69
N LEU A 14 -25.55 -16.40 12.24
CA LEU A 14 -24.82 -17.27 11.30
C LEU A 14 -24.59 -18.69 11.83
N THR A 15 -24.58 -18.84 13.16
CA THR A 15 -24.38 -20.14 13.82
C THR A 15 -25.54 -21.10 13.58
N SER A 16 -26.74 -20.62 13.27
CA SER A 16 -27.89 -21.49 12.95
C SER A 16 -27.87 -22.03 11.52
N PHE A 17 -27.04 -21.47 10.63
CA PHE A 17 -27.02 -21.83 9.21
C PHE A 17 -25.72 -22.51 8.77
N CYS A 18 -24.60 -22.26 9.46
CA CYS A 18 -23.31 -22.84 9.09
C CYS A 18 -22.33 -22.97 10.27
N ASP A 19 -21.35 -23.86 10.10
CA ASP A 19 -20.21 -23.99 11.01
C ASP A 19 -19.21 -22.84 10.74
N VAL A 20 -19.45 -21.71 11.41
CA VAL A 20 -18.64 -20.48 11.27
C VAL A 20 -17.16 -20.69 11.56
N GLY A 21 -16.81 -21.68 12.39
CA GLY A 21 -15.43 -22.03 12.74
C GLY A 21 -14.63 -22.65 11.60
N LYS A 22 -15.28 -23.01 10.49
CA LYS A 22 -14.64 -23.55 9.28
C LYS A 22 -14.58 -22.55 8.13
N LEU A 23 -15.14 -21.35 8.30
CA LEU A 23 -15.12 -20.31 7.28
C LEU A 23 -13.70 -19.76 7.09
N ARG A 24 -13.30 -19.68 5.83
CA ARG A 24 -12.01 -19.09 5.39
C ARG A 24 -12.19 -17.68 4.84
N THR A 25 -13.38 -17.37 4.32
CA THR A 25 -13.72 -16.05 3.78
C THR A 25 -15.09 -15.63 4.28
N CYS A 26 -15.17 -14.43 4.84
CA CYS A 26 -16.42 -13.82 5.23
C CYS A 26 -16.52 -12.45 4.57
N TYR A 27 -17.62 -12.21 3.86
CA TYR A 27 -17.97 -10.93 3.30
C TYR A 27 -19.22 -10.41 4.00
N PHE A 28 -19.10 -9.24 4.61
CA PHE A 28 -20.15 -8.52 5.28
C PHE A 28 -20.39 -7.22 4.54
N ASP A 29 -21.63 -7.05 4.06
CA ASP A 29 -22.06 -5.90 3.30
C ASP A 29 -23.12 -5.16 4.09
N HIS A 30 -22.94 -3.85 4.34
CA HIS A 30 -23.97 -2.99 4.91
C HIS A 30 -24.53 -3.47 6.27
N ILE A 31 -23.69 -4.08 7.11
CA ILE A 31 -24.14 -4.53 8.44
C ILE A 31 -24.12 -3.33 9.40
N THR A 32 -25.28 -2.72 9.62
CA THR A 32 -25.46 -1.55 10.50
C THR A 32 -25.77 -1.90 11.95
N GLU A 33 -26.14 -3.15 12.22
CA GLU A 33 -26.37 -3.67 13.57
C GLU A 33 -25.11 -4.37 14.06
N ASN A 34 -24.67 -4.06 15.29
CA ASN A 34 -23.46 -4.60 15.92
C ASN A 34 -23.18 -6.04 15.47
N VAL A 35 -22.18 -6.22 14.58
CA VAL A 35 -21.63 -7.55 14.34
C VAL A 35 -21.17 -8.04 15.71
N THR A 36 -21.86 -9.04 16.25
CA THR A 36 -21.67 -9.39 17.65
C THR A 36 -20.25 -9.87 17.87
N LEU A 37 -19.60 -9.41 18.95
CA LEU A 37 -18.24 -9.83 19.35
C LEU A 37 -18.09 -11.36 19.32
N ASP A 38 -19.16 -12.07 19.64
CA ASP A 38 -19.24 -13.53 19.64
C ASP A 38 -19.05 -14.16 18.26
N LEU A 39 -19.36 -13.46 17.17
CA LEU A 39 -19.09 -13.96 15.82
C LEU A 39 -17.58 -14.01 15.55
N PHE A 40 -16.86 -12.93 15.82
CA PHE A 40 -15.42 -12.85 15.52
C PHE A 40 -14.61 -13.87 16.33
N LYS A 41 -15.02 -14.14 17.58
CA LYS A 41 -14.43 -15.22 18.42
C LYS A 41 -14.52 -16.60 17.79
N GLN A 42 -15.53 -16.83 16.95
CA GLN A 42 -15.77 -18.12 16.32
C GLN A 42 -15.05 -18.28 14.98
N LEU A 43 -14.57 -17.19 14.35
CA LEU A 43 -13.89 -17.21 13.04
C LEU A 43 -12.43 -17.71 13.09
N ARG A 44 -12.19 -18.85 13.76
CA ARG A 44 -10.85 -19.35 14.14
C ARG A 44 -9.89 -19.60 12.98
N VAL A 45 -10.40 -19.83 11.77
CA VAL A 45 -9.59 -20.16 10.58
C VAL A 45 -9.79 -19.20 9.41
N VAL A 46 -10.43 -18.04 9.68
CA VAL A 46 -10.69 -17.04 8.64
C VAL A 46 -9.38 -16.47 8.12
N ARG A 47 -9.32 -16.27 6.80
CA ARG A 47 -8.15 -15.72 6.09
C ARG A 47 -8.48 -14.39 5.43
N ALA A 48 -9.72 -14.20 5.02
CA ALA A 48 -10.19 -12.96 4.43
C ALA A 48 -11.50 -12.52 5.08
N LEU A 49 -11.50 -11.31 5.62
CA LEU A 49 -12.64 -10.69 6.28
C LEU A 49 -12.90 -9.33 5.62
N TYR A 50 -14.04 -9.20 4.96
CA TYR A 50 -14.47 -7.97 4.30
C TYR A 50 -15.60 -7.36 5.12
N LEU A 51 -15.37 -6.17 5.64
CA LEU A 51 -16.28 -5.39 6.50
C LEU A 51 -16.49 -3.99 5.90
N SER A 52 -16.47 -3.88 4.57
CA SER A 52 -16.68 -2.63 3.87
C SER A 52 -18.10 -2.10 4.12
N TYR A 53 -18.27 -0.78 4.25
CA TYR A 53 -19.59 -0.15 4.44
C TYR A 53 -20.39 -0.68 5.65
N CYS A 54 -19.74 -1.18 6.70
CA CYS A 54 -20.41 -1.72 7.90
C CYS A 54 -20.68 -0.65 8.98
N GLY A 55 -20.45 0.63 8.70
CA GLY A 55 -20.68 1.72 9.65
C GLY A 55 -19.90 1.58 10.97
N LEU A 56 -18.78 0.85 10.96
CA LEU A 56 -17.98 0.56 12.15
C LEU A 56 -17.39 1.86 12.72
N GLU A 57 -17.51 2.02 14.04
CA GLU A 57 -16.83 3.11 14.77
C GLU A 57 -15.49 2.64 15.36
N GLU A 58 -15.40 1.35 15.71
CA GLU A 58 -14.19 0.68 16.15
C GLU A 58 -14.14 -0.74 15.59
N VAL A 59 -12.93 -1.28 15.40
CA VAL A 59 -12.73 -2.68 15.06
C VAL A 59 -12.71 -3.51 16.35
N PRO A 60 -13.56 -4.54 16.50
CA PRO A 60 -13.52 -5.44 17.66
C PRO A 60 -12.13 -6.03 17.92
N GLU A 61 -11.68 -6.04 19.18
CA GLU A 61 -10.34 -6.51 19.54
C GLU A 61 -10.09 -7.96 19.11
N GLU A 62 -11.16 -8.76 19.04
CA GLU A 62 -11.12 -10.16 18.62
C GLU A 62 -10.64 -10.35 17.19
N ILE A 63 -10.79 -9.36 16.32
CA ILE A 63 -10.21 -9.39 14.97
C ILE A 63 -8.68 -9.42 15.04
N GLY A 64 -8.08 -8.78 16.06
CA GLY A 64 -6.64 -8.85 16.34
C GLY A 64 -6.15 -10.25 16.72
N ASN A 65 -7.04 -11.11 17.23
CA ASN A 65 -6.74 -12.49 17.59
C ASN A 65 -6.85 -13.48 16.42
N LEU A 66 -7.26 -13.02 15.23
CA LEU A 66 -7.41 -13.86 14.05
C LEU A 66 -6.04 -14.12 13.40
N ILE A 67 -5.25 -15.02 13.98
CA ILE A 67 -3.87 -15.34 13.55
C ILE A 67 -3.74 -15.85 12.11
N HIS A 68 -4.83 -16.35 11.53
CA HIS A 68 -4.87 -16.84 10.16
C HIS A 68 -5.37 -15.80 9.17
N LEU A 69 -5.82 -14.64 9.67
CA LEU A 69 -6.24 -13.52 8.83
C LEU A 69 -5.04 -13.10 7.97
N ARG A 70 -5.33 -12.79 6.71
CA ARG A 70 -4.39 -12.33 5.69
C ARG A 70 -4.92 -11.09 5.00
N THR A 71 -6.23 -10.96 4.94
CA THR A 71 -6.91 -9.83 4.31
C THR A 71 -8.00 -9.35 5.25
N LEU A 72 -7.90 -8.08 5.63
CA LEU A 72 -8.93 -7.33 6.33
C LEU A 72 -9.24 -6.10 5.48
N ASP A 73 -10.49 -5.98 5.06
CA ASP A 73 -11.00 -4.81 4.33
C ASP A 73 -11.99 -4.06 5.23
N LEU A 74 -11.63 -2.83 5.57
CA LEU A 74 -12.42 -1.91 6.41
C LEU A 74 -12.85 -0.67 5.61
N SER A 75 -12.77 -0.72 4.28
CA SER A 75 -13.07 0.43 3.42
C SER A 75 -14.47 0.99 3.66
N TYR A 76 -14.62 2.31 3.51
CA TYR A 76 -15.90 3.00 3.61
C TYR A 76 -16.62 2.87 4.96
N ASN A 77 -15.87 2.69 6.06
CA ASN A 77 -16.39 2.84 7.42
C ASN A 77 -16.10 4.27 7.92
N LEU A 78 -16.90 5.23 7.45
CA LEU A 78 -16.66 6.68 7.65
C LEU A 78 -16.65 7.15 9.12
N ARG A 79 -17.13 6.31 10.05
CA ARG A 79 -17.16 6.61 11.49
C ARG A 79 -15.99 5.97 12.25
N LEU A 80 -15.13 5.21 11.58
CA LEU A 80 -14.07 4.43 12.21
C LEU A 80 -13.03 5.37 12.82
N ARG A 81 -12.84 5.30 14.14
CA ARG A 81 -11.95 6.22 14.88
C ARG A 81 -10.69 5.56 15.41
N LYS A 82 -10.69 4.22 15.52
CA LYS A 82 -9.60 3.49 16.16
C LYS A 82 -9.36 2.12 15.53
N LEU A 83 -8.08 1.78 15.37
CA LEU A 83 -7.61 0.44 15.03
C LEU A 83 -6.77 -0.08 16.20
N ILE A 84 -6.96 -1.35 16.56
CA ILE A 84 -6.26 -2.00 17.69
C ILE A 84 -5.86 -3.42 17.34
N ASN A 85 -4.67 -3.82 17.80
CA ASN A 85 -4.14 -5.19 17.78
C ASN A 85 -4.17 -5.91 16.41
N LEU A 86 -4.21 -5.16 15.30
CA LEU A 86 -4.23 -5.75 13.96
C LEU A 86 -2.85 -6.26 13.55
N GLN A 87 -2.78 -7.54 13.17
CA GLN A 87 -1.59 -8.14 12.54
C GLN A 87 -1.63 -8.06 11.01
N ARG A 88 -2.83 -7.89 10.43
CA ARG A 88 -3.06 -7.79 8.98
C ARG A 88 -4.11 -6.73 8.67
N LEU A 89 -3.81 -5.90 7.70
CA LEU A 89 -4.68 -4.87 7.16
C LEU A 89 -4.27 -4.66 5.71
N LYS A 90 -5.11 -5.10 4.78
CA LYS A 90 -4.73 -5.07 3.36
C LYS A 90 -4.84 -3.66 2.81
N GLN A 91 -5.87 -2.94 3.23
CA GLN A 91 -6.22 -1.64 2.69
C GLN A 91 -6.55 -0.68 3.83
N PHE A 92 -5.93 0.50 3.79
CA PHE A 92 -6.21 1.59 4.70
C PHE A 92 -6.59 2.84 3.89
N PRO A 93 -7.89 3.22 3.87
CA PRO A 93 -8.32 4.45 3.21
C PRO A 93 -7.93 5.66 4.07
N VAL A 94 -7.34 6.67 3.43
CA VAL A 94 -7.16 8.01 4.00
C VAL A 94 -8.35 8.87 3.56
N GLU A 95 -9.19 9.24 4.52
CA GLU A 95 -10.50 9.88 4.28
C GLU A 95 -10.49 11.40 4.55
N MET A 96 -11.54 12.11 4.08
CA MET A 96 -11.61 13.59 4.05
C MET A 96 -11.65 14.26 5.43
N GLY A 97 -11.05 15.46 5.54
CA GLY A 97 -11.36 16.45 6.58
C GLY A 97 -10.64 16.31 7.92
N LYS A 98 -10.03 15.15 8.22
CA LYS A 98 -9.03 14.93 9.28
C LYS A 98 -8.16 13.75 8.86
N SER A 99 -6.83 13.89 8.86
CA SER A 99 -5.93 12.76 8.59
C SER A 99 -6.20 11.64 9.60
N ASN A 100 -6.83 10.56 9.16
CA ASN A 100 -7.05 9.36 9.95
C ASN A 100 -5.80 8.47 9.99
N LEU A 101 -4.72 8.88 9.34
CA LEU A 101 -3.49 8.09 9.23
C LEU A 101 -2.84 7.81 10.59
N GLY A 102 -3.02 8.68 11.58
CA GLY A 102 -2.62 8.42 12.97
C GLY A 102 -3.27 7.17 13.60
N MET A 103 -4.37 6.63 13.04
CA MET A 103 -4.98 5.40 13.51
C MET A 103 -4.07 4.18 13.36
N VAL A 104 -3.13 4.19 12.40
CA VAL A 104 -2.17 3.09 12.22
C VAL A 104 -0.93 3.23 13.10
N LYS A 105 -0.77 4.33 13.85
CA LYS A 105 0.42 4.65 14.66
C LYS A 105 0.87 3.49 15.56
N ASN A 106 -0.07 2.89 16.29
CA ASN A 106 0.19 1.86 17.30
C ASN A 106 0.07 0.42 16.77
N LEU A 107 -0.07 0.22 15.46
CA LEU A 107 -0.16 -1.11 14.85
C LEU A 107 1.24 -1.67 14.51
N SER A 108 2.12 -1.78 15.50
CA SER A 108 3.52 -2.23 15.29
C SER A 108 3.64 -3.66 14.77
N ASN A 109 2.67 -4.52 15.11
CA ASN A 109 2.61 -5.92 14.68
C ASN A 109 2.00 -6.10 13.28
N LEU A 110 1.61 -5.01 12.61
CA LEU A 110 1.06 -5.07 11.27
C LEU A 110 2.12 -5.58 10.28
N GLY A 111 1.78 -6.61 9.51
CA GLY A 111 2.72 -7.19 8.56
C GLY A 111 2.12 -7.70 7.26
N GLY A 112 3.01 -8.12 6.37
CA GLY A 112 2.66 -8.52 5.00
C GLY A 112 2.39 -7.32 4.10
N ASP A 113 1.27 -7.38 3.36
CA ASP A 113 0.85 -6.36 2.40
C ASP A 113 -0.06 -5.29 3.02
N LEU A 114 0.27 -4.02 2.76
CA LEU A 114 -0.53 -2.85 3.12
C LEU A 114 -0.65 -1.89 1.92
N ASP A 115 -1.87 -1.51 1.58
CA ASP A 115 -2.20 -0.53 0.55
C ASP A 115 -2.88 0.69 1.20
N ILE A 116 -2.17 1.83 1.21
CA ILE A 116 -2.65 3.11 1.74
C ILE A 116 -3.24 3.91 0.57
N MET A 117 -4.54 4.15 0.62
CA MET A 117 -5.31 4.76 -0.48
C MET A 117 -5.74 6.16 -0.08
N PHE A 118 -5.16 7.20 -0.70
CA PHE A 118 -5.55 8.59 -0.49
C PHE A 118 -6.74 8.91 -1.38
N ASN A 119 -7.94 8.92 -0.81
CA ASN A 119 -9.19 8.96 -1.57
C ASN A 119 -9.80 10.36 -1.69
N SER A 120 -9.13 11.41 -1.22
CA SER A 120 -9.61 12.80 -1.27
C SER A 120 -8.75 13.64 -2.19
N ALA A 121 -9.36 14.55 -2.95
CA ALA A 121 -8.67 15.57 -3.76
C ALA A 121 -8.32 16.85 -2.97
N TYR A 122 -8.87 17.00 -1.75
CA TYR A 122 -8.72 18.20 -0.93
C TYR A 122 -8.52 17.82 0.54
N SER A 123 -7.35 18.13 1.09
CA SER A 123 -7.20 18.34 2.52
C SER A 123 -5.99 19.22 2.77
N ASP A 124 -6.22 20.31 3.50
CA ASP A 124 -5.19 20.94 4.30
C ASP A 124 -4.64 19.90 5.29
N GLU A 125 -3.31 19.89 5.45
CA GLU A 125 -2.56 19.21 6.53
C GLU A 125 -2.82 17.70 6.72
N VAL A 126 -2.30 16.86 5.81
CA VAL A 126 -2.08 15.44 6.13
C VAL A 126 -0.87 15.32 7.05
N ASP A 127 -1.08 15.01 8.34
CA ASP A 127 0.01 14.58 9.21
C ASP A 127 0.41 13.14 8.89
N ALA A 128 1.28 13.01 7.88
CA ALA A 128 1.82 11.74 7.43
C ALA A 128 2.75 11.10 8.47
N GLU A 129 3.39 11.91 9.31
CA GLU A 129 4.37 11.45 10.29
C GLU A 129 3.70 10.64 11.41
N ASP A 130 2.45 10.97 11.72
CA ASP A 130 1.67 10.32 12.76
C ASP A 130 1.35 8.85 12.45
N ALA A 131 1.41 8.45 11.18
CA ALA A 131 1.30 7.06 10.76
C ALA A 131 2.35 6.15 11.40
N LYS A 132 3.54 6.71 11.67
CA LYS A 132 4.75 5.99 12.11
C LYS A 132 4.96 4.71 11.30
N LEU A 133 5.01 4.82 9.97
CA LEU A 133 5.17 3.66 9.08
C LEU A 133 6.49 2.94 9.30
N THR A 134 7.56 3.68 9.60
CA THR A 134 8.90 3.14 9.89
C THR A 134 8.97 2.15 11.05
N SER A 135 8.00 2.19 11.99
CA SER A 135 7.94 1.25 13.12
C SER A 135 7.28 -0.09 12.77
N LYS A 136 6.68 -0.22 11.58
CA LYS A 136 5.92 -1.41 11.14
C LYS A 136 6.83 -2.40 10.42
N ILE A 137 7.78 -2.94 11.17
CA ILE A 137 8.90 -3.77 10.67
C ILE A 137 8.47 -5.12 10.05
N HIS A 138 7.20 -5.49 10.16
CA HIS A 138 6.67 -6.72 9.58
C HIS A 138 6.01 -6.50 8.21
N ILE A 139 5.87 -5.25 7.75
CA ILE A 139 5.37 -4.94 6.41
C ILE A 139 6.45 -5.25 5.37
N THR A 140 6.10 -6.08 4.40
CA THR A 140 6.99 -6.51 3.30
C THR A 140 6.57 -5.91 1.96
N ASP A 141 5.29 -5.64 1.80
CA ASP A 141 4.72 -5.13 0.56
C ASP A 141 3.91 -3.87 0.89
N LEU A 142 4.35 -2.73 0.38
CA LEU A 142 3.72 -1.44 0.66
C LEU A 142 3.26 -0.80 -0.65
N SER A 143 2.02 -0.31 -0.66
CA SER A 143 1.45 0.44 -1.76
C SER A 143 0.93 1.79 -1.27
N PHE A 144 1.26 2.84 -2.02
CA PHE A 144 0.64 4.15 -1.90
C PHE A 144 -0.13 4.42 -3.20
N ASN A 145 -1.43 4.63 -3.06
CA ASN A 145 -2.29 5.02 -4.18
C ASN A 145 -2.88 6.39 -3.90
N PHE A 146 -2.43 7.38 -4.67
CA PHE A 146 -2.83 8.76 -4.46
C PHE A 146 -4.15 9.13 -5.15
N HIS A 147 -4.78 8.26 -5.96
CA HIS A 147 -6.04 8.54 -6.67
C HIS A 147 -6.17 9.97 -7.24
N HIS A 148 -5.09 10.52 -7.81
CA HIS A 148 -5.04 11.88 -8.36
C HIS A 148 -5.07 13.03 -7.33
N PHE A 149 -4.79 12.73 -6.05
CA PHE A 149 -4.53 13.71 -4.99
C PHE A 149 -3.21 14.44 -5.24
N GLU A 150 -3.25 15.77 -5.13
CA GLU A 150 -2.03 16.60 -5.11
C GLU A 150 -1.38 16.48 -3.73
N VAL A 151 -0.49 15.50 -3.58
CA VAL A 151 0.30 15.35 -2.35
C VAL A 151 1.48 16.32 -2.38
N THR A 152 1.68 17.07 -1.30
CA THR A 152 2.87 17.90 -1.14
C THR A 152 4.11 17.03 -0.95
N ASN A 153 5.28 17.54 -1.34
CA ASN A 153 6.52 16.81 -1.15
C ASN A 153 6.80 16.52 0.34
N ASP A 154 6.41 17.42 1.25
CA ASP A 154 6.61 17.24 2.69
C ASP A 154 5.79 16.07 3.24
N VAL A 155 4.53 15.95 2.82
CA VAL A 155 3.69 14.80 3.18
C VAL A 155 4.30 13.51 2.64
N PHE A 156 4.78 13.52 1.39
CA PHE A 156 5.36 12.32 0.79
C PHE A 156 6.71 11.94 1.43
N GLU A 157 7.52 12.92 1.83
CA GLU A 157 8.75 12.70 2.57
C GLU A 157 8.48 12.19 3.99
N ALA A 158 7.37 12.60 4.62
CA ALA A 158 6.94 12.10 5.93
C ALA A 158 6.37 10.66 5.91
N LEU A 159 5.87 10.19 4.75
CA LEU A 159 5.39 8.81 4.54
C LEU A 159 6.53 7.77 4.41
N GLN A 160 7.62 7.95 5.17
CA GLN A 160 8.80 7.09 5.10
C GLN A 160 8.45 5.61 5.27
N ALA A 161 8.73 4.81 4.25
CA ALA A 161 8.49 3.37 4.28
C ALA A 161 9.41 2.66 5.30
N PRO A 162 8.95 1.59 5.97
CA PRO A 162 9.80 0.79 6.83
C PRO A 162 10.90 0.05 6.05
N GLN A 163 12.05 -0.14 6.68
CA GLN A 163 13.22 -0.80 6.08
C GLN A 163 12.99 -2.28 5.73
N SER A 164 11.93 -2.89 6.25
CA SER A 164 11.53 -4.27 5.94
C SER A 164 10.89 -4.44 4.56
N VAL A 165 10.49 -3.35 3.90
CA VAL A 165 9.79 -3.38 2.62
C VAL A 165 10.67 -4.00 1.53
N GLN A 166 10.12 -5.00 0.84
CA GLN A 166 10.72 -5.70 -0.29
C GLN A 166 10.05 -5.32 -1.62
N LEU A 167 8.76 -4.98 -1.59
CA LEU A 167 8.01 -4.47 -2.72
C LEU A 167 7.39 -3.12 -2.36
N LEU A 168 7.72 -2.08 -3.12
CA LEU A 168 7.09 -0.77 -3.02
C LEU A 168 6.35 -0.44 -4.32
N CYS A 169 5.08 -0.09 -4.20
CA CYS A 169 4.26 0.38 -5.31
C CYS A 169 3.78 1.81 -5.03
N ILE A 170 4.01 2.72 -5.96
CA ILE A 170 3.49 4.09 -5.91
C ILE A 170 2.63 4.32 -7.15
N ARG A 171 1.39 4.75 -6.96
CA ARG A 171 0.39 4.92 -8.03
C ARG A 171 -0.26 6.30 -7.99
N ASN A 172 -0.59 6.82 -9.17
CA ASN A 172 -1.42 8.01 -9.37
C ASN A 172 -0.88 9.26 -8.67
N PHE A 173 0.44 9.40 -8.62
CA PHE A 173 1.12 10.52 -7.98
C PHE A 173 1.01 11.77 -8.87
N ILE A 174 0.21 12.75 -8.42
CA ILE A 174 0.12 14.09 -9.01
C ILE A 174 0.79 15.07 -8.04
N GLY A 175 2.07 14.87 -7.75
CA GLY A 175 2.84 15.75 -6.86
C GLY A 175 3.95 16.50 -7.60
N LYS A 176 4.37 17.63 -7.02
CA LYS A 176 5.32 18.54 -7.66
C LYS A 176 6.74 17.97 -7.68
N ARG A 177 7.19 17.65 -8.90
CA ARG A 177 8.58 17.63 -9.38
C ARG A 177 9.48 16.44 -8.98
N PHE A 178 9.40 15.88 -7.77
CA PHE A 178 10.34 14.84 -7.29
C PHE A 178 9.68 13.71 -6.47
N LEU A 179 10.25 12.49 -6.54
CA LEU A 179 9.98 11.41 -5.59
C LEU A 179 10.78 11.60 -4.28
N PRO A 180 10.37 10.99 -3.16
CA PRO A 180 10.98 11.25 -1.86
C PRO A 180 12.41 10.71 -1.75
N ASN A 181 13.22 11.35 -0.91
CA ASN A 181 14.64 11.02 -0.75
C ASN A 181 14.84 9.68 -0.04
N TRP A 182 13.98 9.37 0.95
CA TRP A 182 14.01 8.10 1.68
C TRP A 182 13.91 6.86 0.78
N LEU A 183 13.38 7.00 -0.45
CA LEU A 183 13.29 5.91 -1.42
C LEU A 183 14.64 5.25 -1.70
N THR A 184 15.72 6.03 -1.74
CA THR A 184 17.09 5.52 -2.00
C THR A 184 17.73 4.83 -0.81
N SER A 185 17.11 4.94 0.36
CA SER A 185 17.59 4.37 1.63
C SER A 185 16.97 3.00 1.93
N LEU A 186 16.12 2.45 1.06
CA LEU A 186 15.44 1.17 1.29
C LEU A 186 16.34 -0.01 0.90
N GLY A 187 17.21 -0.43 1.84
CA GLY A 187 18.22 -1.46 1.58
C GLY A 187 17.67 -2.85 1.19
N ASN A 188 16.45 -3.18 1.63
CA ASN A 188 15.81 -4.48 1.35
C ASN A 188 14.87 -4.46 0.13
N LEU A 189 14.70 -3.31 -0.52
CA LEU A 189 13.77 -3.17 -1.63
C LEU A 189 14.24 -3.98 -2.83
N ARG A 190 13.43 -4.97 -3.25
CA ARG A 190 13.68 -5.84 -4.40
C ARG A 190 12.90 -5.43 -5.62
N GLU A 191 11.71 -4.87 -5.41
CA GLU A 191 10.82 -4.51 -6.50
C GLU A 191 10.23 -3.12 -6.26
N LEU A 192 10.49 -2.20 -7.19
CA LEU A 192 9.90 -0.87 -7.19
C LEU A 192 8.98 -0.73 -8.40
N ARG A 193 7.73 -0.34 -8.14
CA ARG A 193 6.76 -0.05 -9.18
C ARG A 193 6.24 1.37 -9.05
N LEU A 194 6.40 2.14 -10.13
CA LEU A 194 5.97 3.51 -10.23
C LEU A 194 4.97 3.60 -11.39
N PHE A 195 3.72 3.94 -11.09
CA PHE A 195 2.65 4.05 -12.07
C PHE A 195 1.98 5.41 -12.03
N TYR A 196 1.73 6.01 -13.19
CA TYR A 196 0.94 7.24 -13.35
C TYR A 196 1.50 8.38 -12.49
N ALA A 197 2.61 8.97 -12.93
CA ALA A 197 3.18 10.17 -12.34
C ALA A 197 3.28 11.27 -13.40
N THR A 198 2.36 12.21 -13.39
CA THR A 198 2.16 13.16 -14.50
C THR A 198 3.13 14.34 -14.47
N GLU A 199 3.62 14.74 -13.29
CA GLU A 199 4.44 15.94 -13.10
C GLU A 199 5.87 15.67 -12.60
N ALA A 200 6.21 14.42 -12.28
CA ALA A 200 7.54 14.06 -11.79
C ALA A 200 8.58 14.24 -12.92
N LEU A 201 9.51 15.20 -12.74
CA LEU A 201 10.50 15.54 -13.77
C LEU A 201 11.74 14.64 -13.71
N SER A 202 12.06 14.12 -12.52
CA SER A 202 13.22 13.27 -12.28
C SER A 202 12.96 12.23 -11.21
N ILE A 203 13.58 11.07 -11.37
CA ILE A 203 13.58 9.98 -10.41
C ILE A 203 14.92 10.01 -9.65
N PRO A 204 14.94 9.76 -8.32
CA PRO A 204 16.18 9.70 -7.55
C PRO A 204 17.11 8.59 -8.06
N PRO A 205 18.40 8.54 -7.64
CA PRO A 205 19.37 7.59 -8.13
C PRO A 205 19.11 6.15 -7.62
N LEU A 206 18.10 5.48 -8.19
CA LEU A 206 17.66 4.16 -7.74
C LEU A 206 18.73 3.06 -7.94
N GLY A 207 19.74 3.29 -8.78
CA GLY A 207 20.87 2.35 -8.93
C GLY A 207 21.74 2.22 -7.67
N LYS A 208 21.53 3.09 -6.66
CA LYS A 208 22.14 2.94 -5.34
C LYS A 208 21.47 1.89 -4.46
N LEU A 209 20.30 1.38 -4.85
CA LEU A 209 19.57 0.39 -4.07
C LEU A 209 20.24 -0.99 -4.20
N PRO A 210 20.80 -1.54 -3.10
CA PRO A 210 21.68 -2.71 -3.19
C PRO A 210 20.95 -4.01 -3.51
N SER A 211 19.64 -4.08 -3.25
CA SER A 211 18.82 -5.28 -3.41
C SER A 211 17.81 -5.18 -4.56
N LEU A 212 17.79 -4.08 -5.31
CA LEU A 212 16.75 -3.84 -6.32
C LEU A 212 16.95 -4.78 -7.52
N GLU A 213 15.96 -5.65 -7.76
CA GLU A 213 15.96 -6.65 -8.83
C GLU A 213 15.06 -6.23 -9.99
N LYS A 214 13.95 -5.55 -9.67
CA LYS A 214 12.91 -5.21 -10.65
C LYS A 214 12.48 -3.77 -10.50
N LEU A 215 12.48 -3.04 -11.62
CA LEU A 215 11.99 -1.68 -11.71
C LEU A 215 10.93 -1.57 -12.81
N TYR A 216 9.75 -1.08 -12.42
CA TYR A 216 8.66 -0.77 -13.34
C TYR A 216 8.36 0.71 -13.27
N ILE A 217 8.44 1.38 -14.42
CA ILE A 217 8.07 2.78 -14.58
C ILE A 217 7.08 2.84 -15.74
N MET A 218 5.84 3.21 -15.45
CA MET A 218 4.76 3.23 -16.45
C MET A 218 3.95 4.51 -16.34
N TYR A 219 3.58 5.10 -17.48
CA TYR A 219 2.75 6.31 -17.57
C TYR A 219 3.35 7.53 -16.85
N PHE A 220 4.64 7.80 -17.11
CA PHE A 220 5.36 8.99 -16.64
C PHE A 220 5.47 10.03 -17.77
N SER A 221 4.47 10.90 -17.91
CA SER A 221 4.37 11.81 -19.07
C SER A 221 5.40 12.95 -19.07
N ALA A 222 5.85 13.40 -17.90
CA ALA A 222 6.77 14.53 -17.76
C ALA A 222 8.22 14.13 -17.46
N LEU A 223 8.53 12.83 -17.43
CA LEU A 223 9.87 12.34 -17.06
C LEU A 223 10.90 12.73 -18.12
N ARG A 224 11.89 13.55 -17.73
CA ARG A 224 12.93 14.07 -18.63
C ARG A 224 14.23 13.31 -18.56
N SER A 225 14.48 12.58 -17.48
CA SER A 225 15.69 11.78 -17.34
C SER A 225 15.50 10.65 -16.33
N ILE A 226 16.13 9.53 -16.61
CA ILE A 226 16.35 8.44 -15.67
C ILE A 226 17.83 8.50 -15.31
N GLY A 227 18.17 8.42 -14.02
CA GLY A 227 19.55 8.55 -13.55
C GLY A 227 20.49 7.58 -14.28
N ARG A 228 21.69 8.05 -14.63
CA ARG A 228 22.72 7.27 -15.35
C ARG A 228 23.02 5.90 -14.72
N GLU A 229 22.90 5.82 -13.39
CA GLU A 229 23.06 4.61 -12.57
C GLU A 229 22.15 3.45 -13.02
N LEU A 230 21.00 3.76 -13.63
CA LEU A 230 20.01 2.77 -14.08
C LEU A 230 20.13 2.42 -15.57
N LEU A 231 20.84 3.24 -16.35
CA LEU A 231 20.92 3.08 -17.79
C LEU A 231 22.05 2.11 -18.19
N GLY A 232 23.03 1.89 -17.31
CA GLY A 232 24.25 1.14 -17.62
C GLY A 232 25.03 1.73 -18.80
N ASP A 233 26.24 1.26 -19.05
CA ASP A 233 27.08 1.80 -20.14
C ASP A 233 26.55 1.45 -21.55
N ARG A 234 25.59 0.52 -21.66
CA ARG A 234 25.07 0.02 -22.94
C ARG A 234 24.11 0.99 -23.64
N ILE A 235 23.39 1.86 -22.91
CA ILE A 235 22.47 2.83 -23.51
C ILE A 235 23.24 4.08 -24.02
N GLN A 236 24.41 4.38 -23.44
CA GLN A 236 25.23 5.52 -23.85
C GLN A 236 25.74 5.41 -25.29
N GLN A 237 26.04 4.19 -25.75
CA GLN A 237 26.49 3.96 -27.14
C GLN A 237 25.38 4.16 -28.17
N GLN A 238 24.10 3.96 -27.81
CA GLN A 238 22.97 4.27 -28.69
C GLN A 238 22.58 5.75 -28.69
N GLN A 239 22.84 6.49 -27.60
CA GLN A 239 22.58 7.93 -27.51
C GLN A 239 23.60 8.79 -28.28
N GLN A 240 24.84 8.31 -28.43
CA GLN A 240 25.87 9.04 -29.20
C GLN A 240 25.71 8.88 -30.72
N ALA A 241 25.00 7.86 -31.19
CA ALA A 241 24.82 7.57 -32.62
C ALA A 241 23.59 8.27 -33.25
N SER A 242 22.62 8.69 -32.44
CA SER A 242 21.36 9.25 -32.93
C SER A 242 21.02 10.48 -32.09
N GLY A 243 21.18 11.68 -32.64
CA GLY A 243 20.83 12.96 -32.01
C GLY A 243 19.32 13.15 -31.80
N CYS A 244 18.64 12.17 -31.20
CA CYS A 244 17.20 12.16 -30.99
C CYS A 244 16.87 12.56 -29.55
N CYS A 245 16.01 13.57 -29.43
CA CYS A 245 15.18 13.81 -28.26
C CYS A 245 14.57 12.51 -27.74
N PHE A 246 14.40 12.43 -26.42
CA PHE A 246 13.60 11.42 -25.73
C PHE A 246 12.37 11.02 -26.57
N PRO A 247 12.17 9.72 -26.88
CA PRO A 247 10.98 9.32 -27.61
C PRO A 247 9.75 9.72 -26.80
N GLN A 248 8.84 10.46 -27.42
CA GLN A 248 7.62 11.03 -26.82
C GLN A 248 6.58 9.98 -26.37
N THR A 249 6.97 8.72 -26.30
CA THR A 249 6.19 7.61 -25.74
C THR A 249 7.17 6.48 -25.51
N ILE A 250 7.76 6.40 -24.30
CA ILE A 250 8.36 5.13 -23.85
C ILE A 250 7.18 4.27 -23.44
N ASP A 251 6.66 3.47 -24.38
CA ASP A 251 5.77 2.39 -24.05
C ASP A 251 6.60 1.29 -23.35
N THR A 252 6.33 1.13 -22.06
CA THR A 252 6.51 -0.08 -21.24
C THR A 252 7.83 -0.87 -21.41
N THR A 253 8.82 -0.60 -20.56
CA THR A 253 9.91 -1.56 -20.33
C THR A 253 9.96 -1.94 -18.87
N THR A 254 9.70 -3.22 -18.56
CA THR A 254 10.27 -3.83 -17.35
C THR A 254 11.78 -3.71 -17.48
N LEU A 255 12.38 -2.81 -16.71
CA LEU A 255 13.83 -2.74 -16.61
C LEU A 255 14.24 -3.82 -15.61
N GLN A 256 14.80 -4.93 -16.11
CA GLN A 256 15.58 -5.80 -15.25
C GLN A 256 16.81 -5.02 -14.84
N VAL A 257 16.91 -4.70 -13.55
CA VAL A 257 18.08 -4.01 -13.02
C VAL A 257 19.22 -5.02 -13.02
N PRO A 258 20.35 -4.76 -13.73
CA PRO A 258 21.48 -5.67 -13.69
C PRO A 258 21.90 -5.87 -12.23
N LYS A 259 22.06 -7.13 -11.79
CA LYS A 259 22.65 -7.40 -10.47
C LYS A 259 23.98 -6.67 -10.42
N VAL A 260 24.12 -5.70 -9.51
CA VAL A 260 25.40 -5.02 -9.27
C VAL A 260 26.42 -6.10 -8.98
N ALA A 261 27.35 -6.33 -9.91
CA ALA A 261 28.45 -7.25 -9.69
C ALA A 261 29.23 -6.70 -8.48
N ARG A 262 29.21 -7.43 -7.37
CA ARG A 262 30.08 -7.14 -6.25
C ARG A 262 31.51 -7.26 -6.76
N MET A 263 32.20 -6.14 -6.97
CA MET A 263 33.65 -6.16 -7.02
C MET A 263 34.10 -6.54 -5.60
N GLY A 264 34.71 -7.72 -5.50
CA GLY A 264 35.39 -8.17 -4.28
C GLY A 264 36.67 -7.38 -4.01
#